data_AF-A0A3J2RRI3-F1
#
_entry.id   AF-A0A3J2RRI3-F1
#
_cell.length_a   1.000
_cell.length_b   1.000
_cell.length_c   1.000
_cell.angle_alpha   90.00
_cell.angle_beta   90.00
_cell.angle_gamma   90.00
#
_symmetry.space_group_name_H-M   'P 1'
#
loop_
_entity.id
_entity.type
_entity.pdbx_description
1 polymer ?
#
loop_
_entity_poly.entity_id
_entity_poly.type
_entity_poly.pdbx_seq_one_letter_code
_entity_poly.pdbx_strand_id
1 'polypeptide(L)'
;MTAPQKLAPQLSKVQFFMAKPRYSLKTRLAVIRHNLFGNNGTHRTAERFGVERASVCRRVRAWQLHDIDGISWKNDRHSPEFIAAVVRTVLNGELSKREAAARFNISNEIIVRHWVNVYNDAGSNQRA
;
A
#
# COMPACT_ATOMS: atom_id res chain seq x y z
N MET A 1 -10.69 -8.56 -22.17
CA MET A 1 -10.52 -7.10 -22.26
C MET A 1 -9.08 -6.76 -21.87
N THR A 2 -8.22 -6.59 -22.86
CA THR A 2 -6.78 -6.38 -22.71
C THR A 2 -6.52 -4.95 -22.25
N ALA A 3 -5.65 -4.76 -21.25
CA ALA A 3 -5.20 -3.42 -20.86
C ALA A 3 -4.60 -2.72 -22.09
N PRO A 4 -4.84 -1.40 -22.30
CA PRO A 4 -4.38 -0.72 -23.49
C PRO A 4 -2.87 -0.91 -23.67
N GLN A 5 -2.46 -1.34 -24.86
CA GLN A 5 -1.10 -1.82 -25.18
C GLN A 5 0.01 -0.79 -24.88
N LYS A 6 -0.35 0.50 -24.76
CA LYS A 6 0.54 1.62 -24.40
C LYS A 6 0.65 1.89 -22.89
N LEU A 7 -0.10 1.19 -22.05
CA LEU A 7 -0.13 1.39 -20.60
C LEU A 7 0.99 0.62 -19.88
N ALA A 8 1.33 -0.59 -20.36
CA ALA A 8 2.36 -1.43 -19.75
C ALA A 8 3.75 -0.77 -19.65
N PRO A 9 4.25 -0.01 -20.66
CA PRO A 9 5.52 0.71 -20.56
C PRO A 9 5.51 1.90 -19.60
N GLN A 10 4.33 2.49 -19.34
CA GLN A 10 4.17 3.56 -18.34
C GLN A 10 4.13 2.97 -16.93
N LEU A 11 3.50 1.79 -16.80
CA LEU A 11 3.37 1.06 -15.54
C LEU A 11 4.69 0.39 -15.09
N SER A 12 5.65 0.17 -15.98
CA SER A 12 7.00 -0.27 -15.58
C SER A 12 7.82 0.87 -14.94
N LYS A 13 7.50 2.14 -15.24
CA LYS A 13 8.16 3.33 -14.66
C LYS A 13 7.67 3.69 -13.26
N VAL A 14 6.54 3.13 -12.80
CA VAL A 14 5.98 3.38 -11.47
C VAL A 14 6.44 2.41 -10.39
N GLN A 15 7.49 1.63 -10.69
CA GLN A 15 8.13 0.77 -9.69
C GLN A 15 8.78 1.64 -8.61
N PHE A 16 8.32 1.50 -7.36
CA PHE A 16 8.95 2.13 -6.22
C PHE A 16 9.96 1.18 -5.59
N PHE A 17 11.19 1.66 -5.45
CA PHE A 17 12.21 1.00 -4.66
C PHE A 17 12.15 1.54 -3.24
N MET A 18 11.54 0.78 -2.33
CA MET A 18 11.55 1.12 -0.91
C MET A 18 12.94 0.87 -0.33
N ALA A 19 13.46 1.86 0.42
CA ALA A 19 14.66 1.68 1.22
C ALA A 19 14.48 0.50 2.19
N LYS A 20 15.60 -0.17 2.54
CA LYS A 20 15.59 -1.28 3.50
C LYS A 20 14.85 -0.87 4.78
N PRO A 21 14.05 -1.76 5.36
CA PRO A 21 13.21 -1.43 6.49
C PRO A 21 14.09 -1.06 7.69
N ARG A 22 13.89 0.13 8.25
CA ARG A 22 14.56 0.59 9.47
C ARG A 22 14.24 -0.24 10.71
N TYR A 23 13.14 -1.01 10.66
CA TYR A 23 12.66 -1.82 11.78
C TYR A 23 12.62 -3.31 11.42
N SER A 24 13.16 -4.12 12.33
CA SER A 24 13.10 -5.59 12.22
C SER A 24 11.65 -6.09 12.21
N LEU A 25 11.42 -7.30 11.67
CA LEU A 25 10.10 -7.95 11.75
C LEU A 25 9.66 -8.15 13.21
N LYS A 26 10.59 -8.49 14.10
CA LYS A 26 10.35 -8.61 15.55
C LYS A 26 9.81 -7.31 16.15
N THR A 27 10.40 -6.17 15.81
CA THR A 27 9.92 -4.85 16.25
C THR A 27 8.52 -4.55 15.70
N ARG A 28 8.25 -4.86 14.43
CA ARG A 28 6.93 -4.67 13.82
C ARG A 28 5.85 -5.53 14.50
N LEU A 29 6.16 -6.78 14.82
CA LEU A 29 5.27 -7.67 15.57
C LEU A 29 4.98 -7.14 16.97
N ALA A 30 6.00 -6.61 17.67
CA ALA A 30 5.82 -6.02 19.00
C ALA A 30 4.84 -4.85 18.99
N VAL A 31 4.94 -3.96 17.98
CA VAL A 31 4.01 -2.83 17.78
C VAL A 31 2.57 -3.33 17.59
N ILE A 32 2.37 -4.35 16.75
CA ILE A 32 1.03 -4.86 16.44
C ILE A 32 0.41 -5.59 17.62
N ARG A 33 1.18 -6.46 18.29
CA ARG A 33 0.73 -7.12 19.51
C ARG A 33 0.38 -6.10 20.58
N HIS A 34 1.19 -5.06 20.75
CA HIS A 34 0.87 -4.00 21.71
C HIS A 34 -0.40 -3.24 21.35
N ASN A 35 -0.67 -3.01 20.05
CA ASN A 35 -1.91 -2.36 19.64
C ASN A 35 -3.15 -3.25 19.80
N LEU A 36 -3.02 -4.56 19.54
CA LEU A 36 -4.15 -5.50 19.59
C LEU A 36 -4.49 -5.94 21.02
N PHE A 37 -3.47 -6.14 21.86
CA PHE A 37 -3.62 -6.65 23.23
C PHE A 37 -3.40 -5.58 24.30
N GLY A 38 -2.85 -4.42 23.94
CA GLY A 38 -2.68 -3.31 24.85
C GLY A 38 -3.96 -2.48 24.92
N ASN A 39 -4.38 -2.14 26.13
CA ASN A 39 -5.60 -1.39 26.41
C ASN A 39 -5.54 0.11 26.01
N ASN A 40 -4.63 0.46 25.09
CA ASN A 40 -4.08 1.80 24.92
C ASN A 40 -4.30 2.37 23.49
N GLY A 41 -4.78 1.55 22.56
CA GLY A 41 -5.10 1.96 21.18
C GLY A 41 -3.89 2.42 20.34
N THR A 42 -4.17 2.92 19.14
CA THR A 42 -3.15 3.27 18.13
C THR A 42 -2.33 4.50 18.50
N HIS A 43 -2.91 5.45 19.25
CA HIS A 43 -2.23 6.68 19.68
C HIS A 43 -1.09 6.39 20.66
N ARG A 44 -1.40 5.73 21.78
CA ARG A 44 -0.40 5.42 22.80
C ARG A 44 0.63 4.39 22.30
N THR A 45 0.23 3.51 21.39
CA THR A 45 1.17 2.60 20.72
C THR A 45 2.16 3.38 19.85
N ALA A 46 1.70 4.38 19.10
CA ALA A 46 2.57 5.25 18.31
C ALA A 46 3.59 5.99 19.18
N GLU A 47 3.14 6.59 20.28
CA GLU A 47 4.00 7.28 21.25
C GLU A 47 5.03 6.34 21.88
N ARG A 48 4.60 5.17 22.36
CA ARG A 48 5.47 4.20 23.04
C ARG A 48 6.61 3.68 22.16
N PHE A 49 6.35 3.49 20.87
CA PHE A 49 7.32 2.92 19.94
C PHE A 49 8.02 3.97 19.07
N GLY A 50 7.69 5.26 19.22
CA GLY A 50 8.23 6.33 18.39
C GLY A 50 7.88 6.16 16.91
N VAL A 51 6.69 5.63 16.61
CA VAL A 51 6.22 5.37 15.25
C VAL A 51 5.02 6.26 14.96
N GLU A 52 4.91 6.78 13.75
CA GLU A 52 3.75 7.55 13.33
C GLU A 52 2.42 6.77 13.49
N ARG A 53 1.39 7.41 14.04
CA ARG A 53 0.05 6.81 14.23
C ARG A 53 -0.52 6.20 12.94
N ALA A 54 -0.39 6.90 11.81
CA ALA A 54 -0.87 6.40 10.52
C ALA A 54 -0.16 5.10 10.11
N SER A 55 1.15 5.02 10.36
CA SER A 55 1.96 3.83 10.13
C SER A 55 1.53 2.64 11.01
N VAL A 56 1.18 2.88 12.27
CA VAL A 56 0.61 1.84 13.16
C VAL A 56 -0.73 1.36 12.62
N CYS A 57 -1.66 2.27 12.31
CA CYS A 57 -2.96 1.93 11.75
C CYS A 57 -2.85 1.11 10.45
N ARG A 58 -1.94 1.48 9.55
CA ARG A 58 -1.71 0.77 8.28
C ARG A 58 -1.22 -0.66 8.54
N ARG A 59 -0.23 -0.83 9.42
CA ARG A 59 0.33 -2.15 9.77
C ARG A 59 -0.69 -3.06 10.44
N VAL A 60 -1.51 -2.53 11.35
CA VAL A 60 -2.58 -3.30 12.01
C VAL A 60 -3.60 -3.80 11.00
N ARG A 61 -4.03 -2.97 10.06
CA ARG A 61 -4.95 -3.38 8.99
C ARG A 61 -4.33 -4.42 8.06
N ALA A 62 -3.07 -4.24 7.69
CA ALA A 62 -2.37 -5.21 6.85
C ALA A 62 -2.23 -6.56 7.58
N TRP A 63 -1.93 -6.55 8.88
CA TRP A 63 -1.91 -7.77 9.72
C TRP A 63 -3.28 -8.45 9.78
N GLN A 64 -4.36 -7.69 9.97
CA GLN A 64 -5.71 -8.27 10.05
C GLN A 64 -6.16 -8.93 8.73
N LEU A 65 -5.60 -8.51 7.59
CA LEU A 65 -5.97 -9.03 6.26
C LEU A 65 -5.02 -10.11 5.74
N HIS A 66 -3.73 -10.01 6.07
CA HIS A 66 -2.66 -10.81 5.46
C HIS A 66 -1.69 -11.40 6.49
N ASP A 67 -2.00 -11.31 7.78
CA ASP A 67 -1.20 -11.88 8.86
C ASP A 67 0.26 -11.39 8.82
N ILE A 68 1.24 -12.29 9.01
CA ILE A 68 2.68 -11.99 8.92
C ILE A 68 3.07 -11.36 7.58
N ASP A 69 2.44 -11.75 6.47
CA ASP A 69 2.73 -11.18 5.15
C ASP A 69 2.28 -9.74 5.03
N GLY A 70 1.28 -9.33 5.81
CA GLY A 70 0.84 -7.93 5.90
C GLY A 70 1.93 -6.98 6.37
N ILE A 71 2.83 -7.49 7.21
CA ILE A 71 3.80 -6.68 7.96
C ILE A 71 5.23 -7.03 7.62
N SER A 72 5.46 -8.04 6.79
CA SER A 72 6.77 -8.39 6.23
C SER A 72 7.28 -7.24 5.35
N TRP A 73 8.59 -7.22 5.09
CA TRP A 73 9.11 -6.24 4.14
C TRP A 73 8.75 -6.68 2.73
N LYS A 74 8.22 -5.75 1.94
CA LYS A 74 7.81 -6.01 0.56
C LYS A 74 8.64 -5.16 -0.37
N ASN A 75 9.04 -5.76 -1.48
CA ASN A 75 9.44 -5.01 -2.64
C ASN A 75 8.16 -4.74 -3.43
N ASP A 76 7.78 -3.47 -3.60
CA ASP A 76 6.56 -3.08 -4.33
C ASP A 76 6.76 -3.21 -5.86
N ARG A 77 7.40 -4.30 -6.31
CA ARG A 77 7.46 -4.70 -7.71
C ARG A 77 6.19 -5.47 -8.04
N HIS A 78 5.26 -4.77 -8.65
CA HIS A 78 4.00 -5.34 -9.10
C HIS A 78 3.97 -5.44 -10.61
N SER A 79 3.26 -6.44 -11.14
CA SER A 79 3.06 -6.54 -12.59
C SER A 79 2.15 -5.40 -13.08
N PRO A 80 2.31 -4.94 -14.34
CA PRO A 80 1.43 -3.94 -14.93
C PRO A 80 -0.05 -4.32 -14.84
N GLU A 81 -0.40 -5.60 -14.99
CA GLU A 81 -1.76 -6.11 -14.92
C GLU A 81 -2.33 -5.95 -13.52
N PHE A 82 -1.53 -6.26 -12.49
CA PHE A 82 -1.90 -6.06 -11.10
C PHE A 82 -2.14 -4.58 -10.80
N ILE A 83 -1.21 -3.71 -11.20
CA ILE A 83 -1.35 -2.26 -11.00
C ILE A 83 -2.63 -1.75 -11.67
N ALA A 84 -2.90 -2.19 -12.90
CA ALA A 84 -4.10 -1.79 -13.64
C ALA A 84 -5.40 -2.29 -12.97
N ALA A 85 -5.39 -3.46 -12.31
CA ALA A 85 -6.54 -3.95 -11.56
C ALA A 85 -6.78 -3.08 -10.31
N VAL A 86 -5.73 -2.80 -9.53
CA VAL A 86 -5.82 -1.95 -8.33
C VAL A 86 -6.34 -0.55 -8.67
N VAL A 87 -5.80 0.07 -9.72
CA VAL A 87 -6.22 1.41 -10.15
C VAL A 87 -7.69 1.43 -10.57
N ARG A 88 -8.14 0.43 -11.32
CA ARG A 88 -9.56 0.31 -11.73
C ARG A 88 -10.49 0.24 -10.53
N THR A 89 -10.19 -0.62 -9.55
CA THR A 89 -10.98 -0.72 -8.31
C THR A 89 -11.08 0.63 -7.58
N VAL A 90 -10.01 1.41 -7.54
CA VAL A 90 -10.02 2.75 -6.90
C VAL A 90 -10.81 3.78 -7.73
N LEU A 91 -10.65 3.78 -9.05
CA LEU A 91 -11.36 4.71 -9.94
C LEU A 91 -12.86 4.43 -10.01
N ASN A 92 -13.27 3.17 -9.88
CA ASN A 92 -14.67 2.76 -9.78
C ASN A 92 -15.32 3.15 -8.44
N GLY A 93 -14.55 3.67 -7.48
CA GLY A 93 -15.05 4.03 -6.15
C GLY A 93 -15.28 2.83 -5.21
N GLU A 94 -14.88 1.62 -5.61
CA GLU A 94 -15.06 0.39 -4.80
C GLU A 94 -14.19 0.41 -3.54
N LEU A 95 -13.00 1.00 -3.61
CA LEU A 95 -12.07 1.14 -2.49
C LEU A 95 -11.41 2.52 -2.50
N SER A 96 -11.25 3.11 -1.33
CA SER A 96 -10.31 4.22 -1.16
C SER A 96 -8.87 3.72 -1.40
N LYS A 97 -7.94 4.64 -1.70
CA LYS A 97 -6.51 4.33 -1.88
C LYS A 97 -5.90 3.60 -0.68
N ARG A 98 -6.37 3.93 0.53
CA ARG A 98 -5.94 3.30 1.78
C ARG A 98 -6.50 1.88 1.94
N GLU A 99 -7.75 1.66 1.56
CA GLU A 99 -8.35 0.33 1.57
C GLU A 99 -7.76 -0.56 0.49
N ALA A 100 -7.53 -0.02 -0.71
CA ALA A 100 -6.81 -0.71 -1.77
C ALA A 100 -5.41 -1.12 -1.31
N ALA A 101 -4.66 -0.21 -0.66
CA ALA A 101 -3.34 -0.56 -0.15
C ALA A 101 -3.40 -1.71 0.86
N ALA A 102 -4.37 -1.69 1.79
CA ALA A 102 -4.54 -2.77 2.74
C ALA A 102 -4.99 -4.08 2.07
N ARG A 103 -6.00 -4.03 1.19
CA ARG A 103 -6.61 -5.21 0.55
C ARG A 103 -5.68 -5.90 -0.44
N PHE A 104 -4.93 -5.13 -1.22
CA PHE A 104 -3.95 -5.64 -2.19
C PHE A 104 -2.54 -5.79 -1.59
N ASN A 105 -2.41 -5.64 -0.28
CA ASN A 105 -1.19 -5.86 0.47
C ASN A 105 -0.01 -4.94 0.08
N ILE A 106 -0.31 -3.73 -0.42
CA ILE A 106 0.64 -2.72 -0.87
C ILE A 106 1.16 -1.92 0.32
N SER A 107 2.44 -1.55 0.30
CA SER A 107 3.11 -0.93 1.45
C SER A 107 2.52 0.40 1.91
N ASN A 108 1.99 1.22 1.00
CA ASN A 108 1.48 2.56 1.31
C ASN A 108 0.42 3.04 0.29
N GLU A 109 -0.59 3.76 0.76
CA GLU A 109 -1.57 4.45 -0.09
C GLU A 109 -0.96 5.49 -1.04
N ILE A 110 0.23 6.01 -0.72
CA ILE A 110 0.99 6.91 -1.62
C ILE A 110 1.33 6.21 -2.94
N ILE A 111 1.64 4.92 -2.90
CA ILE A 111 1.95 4.13 -4.11
C ILE A 111 0.69 4.03 -4.97
N VAL A 112 -0.45 3.69 -4.35
CA VAL A 112 -1.74 3.62 -5.04
C VAL A 112 -2.13 4.97 -5.63
N ARG A 113 -1.90 6.07 -4.90
CA ARG A 113 -2.13 7.43 -5.42
C ARG A 113 -1.28 7.69 -6.66
N HIS A 114 0.00 7.35 -6.62
CA HIS A 114 0.89 7.54 -7.76
C HIS A 114 0.43 6.73 -8.98
N TRP A 115 0.03 5.47 -8.80
CA TRP A 115 -0.51 4.66 -9.89
C TRP A 115 -1.76 5.25 -10.51
N VAL A 116 -2.69 5.76 -9.70
CA VAL A 116 -3.89 6.44 -10.18
C VAL A 116 -3.53 7.70 -10.99
N ASN A 117 -2.58 8.49 -10.53
CA ASN A 117 -2.14 9.70 -11.24
C ASN A 117 -1.54 9.35 -12.61
N VAL A 118 -0.61 8.40 -12.65
CA VAL A 118 0.02 7.97 -13.92
C VAL A 118 -1.01 7.39 -14.90
N TYR A 119 -2.00 6.66 -14.39
CA TYR A 119 -3.10 6.16 -15.20
C TYR A 119 -3.94 7.29 -15.81
N ASN A 120 -4.29 8.30 -15.01
CA ASN A 120 -5.07 9.45 -15.46
C ASN A 120 -4.29 10.32 -16.47
N ASP A 121 -2.99 10.53 -16.25
CA ASP A 121 -2.12 11.29 -17.15
C ASP A 121 -1.98 10.56 -18.50
N ALA A 122 -1.82 9.24 -18.48
CA ALA A 122 -1.75 8.43 -19.70
C ALA A 122 -3.06 8.44 -20.50
N GLY A 123 -4.21 8.43 -19.82
CA GLY A 123 -5.52 8.52 -20.47
C GLY A 123 -5.82 9.92 -21.05
N SER A 124 -5.31 10.97 -20.40
CA SER A 124 -5.44 12.35 -20.88
C SER A 124 -4.61 12.59 -22.15
N ASN A 125 -3.43 11.97 -22.23
CA ASN A 125 -2.54 12.03 -23.41
C ASN A 125 -3.03 11.19 -24.61
N GLN A 126 -4.13 10.44 -24.48
CA GLN A 126 -4.76 9.70 -25.58
C GLN A 126 -5.98 10.42 -26.18
N ARG A 127 -6.40 11.53 -25.58
CA ARG A 127 -7.57 12.34 -26.00
C ARG A 127 -7.19 13.70 -26.60
N ALA A 128 -5.89 13.98 -26.73
CA ALA A 128 -5.35 15.18 -27.36
C ALA A 128 -4.83 14.87 -28.76
#